data_AF-A0A0F9BBB8-F1
#
_entry.id   AF-A0A0F9BBB8-F1
#
_cell.length_a   1.000
_cell.length_b   1.000
_cell.length_c   1.000
_cell.angle_alpha   90.00
_cell.angle_beta   90.00
_cell.angle_gamma   90.00
#
_symmetry.space_group_name_H-M   'P 1'
#
loop_
_entity.id
_entity.type
_entity.pdbx_description
1 polymer ?
#
loop_
_entity_poly.entity_id
_entity_poly.type
_entity_poly.pdbx_seq_one_letter_code
_entity_poly.pdbx_strand_id
1 'polypeptide(L)'
;MAKIDPLIALAIPTWGKVSIAWASAMRHIGGPLGANTVELAPVIGKPIAEARNELMEAAINNNCDYILFVGDDVLLPPDTLNRLLQRTWDNPDVHLVTGMYWTKTWPTQPYIWRGIQRGPYLNWKHGEFFELDYAGCDCLLIRLTPEMKALGPDWFSTEWTWEGGKEAPTLLATEDFFFYTKTRKAGMQLWCDSNVQCIHEDRNSGEQFALTTDMPQYTDGKEPELPDAETDAAPLVKIAELGVGIASPFFGHADRVKLVRFDGNEKVNPDYRCDLRHLPAGDQSFDIVHSRHVLEHFGRAEVMKVLKEWTRILRVDG
;
A
#
# COMPACT_ATOMS: atom_id res chain seq x y z
N MET A 1 -16.64 -0.66 -13.14
CA MET A 1 -15.82 -1.64 -13.87
C MET A 1 -14.55 -0.94 -14.31
N ALA A 2 -13.38 -1.55 -14.08
CA ALA A 2 -12.13 -1.03 -14.63
C ALA A 2 -12.22 -1.03 -16.16
N LYS A 3 -11.69 0.02 -16.80
CA LYS A 3 -11.56 0.08 -18.26
C LYS A 3 -10.66 -1.08 -18.72
N ILE A 4 -11.01 -1.70 -19.84
CA ILE A 4 -10.31 -2.89 -20.37
C ILE A 4 -8.85 -2.54 -20.76
N ASP A 5 -8.63 -1.29 -21.17
CA ASP A 5 -7.36 -0.75 -21.67
C ASP A 5 -7.00 0.57 -20.96
N PRO A 6 -6.65 0.55 -19.66
CA PRO A 6 -6.30 1.78 -18.97
C PRO A 6 -5.05 2.40 -19.59
N LEU A 7 -5.05 3.73 -19.72
CA LEU A 7 -3.89 4.52 -20.11
C LEU A 7 -3.22 5.13 -18.87
N ILE A 8 -1.94 4.85 -18.69
CA ILE A 8 -1.14 5.29 -17.55
C ILE A 8 -0.10 6.31 -18.03
N ALA A 9 -0.13 7.51 -17.44
CA ALA A 9 0.93 8.49 -17.62
C ALA A 9 2.13 8.17 -16.72
N LEU A 10 3.33 8.06 -17.29
CA LEU A 10 4.58 8.09 -16.53
C LEU A 10 5.02 9.54 -16.39
N ALA A 11 5.12 10.02 -15.16
CA ALA A 11 5.30 11.43 -14.82
C ALA A 11 6.59 11.65 -14.02
N ILE A 12 7.56 12.33 -14.63
CA ILE A 12 8.91 12.48 -14.09
C ILE A 12 9.21 13.97 -13.85
N PRO A 13 9.09 14.48 -12.61
CA PRO A 13 9.67 15.76 -12.23
C PRO A 13 11.19 15.59 -12.08
N THR A 14 11.99 16.44 -12.72
CA THR A 14 13.45 16.26 -12.76
C THR A 14 14.24 17.56 -12.78
N TRP A 15 15.51 17.50 -12.37
CA TRP A 15 16.49 18.56 -12.62
C TRP A 15 17.20 18.41 -13.99
N GLY A 16 16.80 17.44 -14.80
CA GLY A 16 17.30 17.23 -16.17
C GLY A 16 18.51 16.29 -16.26
N LYS A 17 18.88 15.63 -15.16
CA LYS A 17 19.95 14.62 -15.12
C LYS A 17 19.52 13.43 -14.28
N VAL A 18 19.71 12.24 -14.82
CA VAL A 18 19.43 10.96 -14.17
C VAL A 18 20.64 10.04 -14.26
N SER A 19 20.77 9.10 -13.33
CA SER A 19 21.83 8.10 -13.40
C SER A 19 21.53 7.04 -14.46
N ILE A 20 22.58 6.33 -14.89
CA ILE A 20 22.42 5.17 -15.78
C ILE A 20 21.58 4.08 -15.10
N ALA A 21 21.72 3.93 -13.77
CA ALA A 21 20.95 2.96 -13.00
C ALA A 21 19.45 3.30 -13.04
N TRP A 22 19.09 4.56 -12.82
CA TRP A 22 17.72 5.03 -12.94
C TRP A 22 17.16 4.86 -14.35
N ALA A 23 17.89 5.29 -15.38
CA ALA A 23 17.46 5.14 -16.77
C ALA A 23 17.31 3.66 -17.20
N SER A 24 18.11 2.78 -16.61
CA SER A 24 17.95 1.33 -16.77
C SER A 24 16.70 0.82 -16.06
N ALA A 25 16.46 1.21 -14.81
CA ALA A 25 15.29 0.80 -14.03
C ALA A 25 13.98 1.21 -14.72
N MET A 26 13.89 2.46 -15.18
CA MET A 26 12.70 2.98 -15.88
C MET A 26 12.31 2.18 -17.11
N ARG A 27 13.30 1.75 -17.93
CA ARG A 27 13.04 0.94 -19.13
C ARG A 27 12.47 -0.44 -18.83
N HIS A 28 12.63 -0.94 -17.60
CA HIS A 28 12.11 -2.24 -17.17
C HIS A 28 10.74 -2.14 -16.51
N ILE A 29 10.18 -0.94 -16.31
CA ILE A 29 8.83 -0.79 -15.75
C ILE A 29 7.82 -1.30 -16.78
N GLY A 30 7.22 -2.45 -16.47
CA GLY A 30 6.20 -3.09 -17.29
C GLY A 30 4.82 -3.02 -16.64
N GLY A 31 3.81 -2.66 -17.42
CA GLY A 31 2.41 -2.75 -17.02
C GLY A 31 1.81 -4.15 -17.28
N PRO A 32 0.61 -4.42 -16.71
CA PRO A 32 -0.09 -5.68 -16.90
C PRO A 32 -0.62 -5.79 -18.34
N LEU A 33 -0.91 -7.02 -18.77
CA LEU A 33 -1.43 -7.26 -20.11
C LEU A 33 -2.69 -6.41 -20.38
N GLY A 34 -2.66 -5.61 -21.45
CA GLY A 34 -3.77 -4.72 -21.85
C GLY A 34 -3.68 -3.30 -21.31
N ALA A 35 -2.82 -3.02 -20.33
CA ALA A 35 -2.53 -1.66 -19.89
C ALA A 35 -1.55 -0.97 -20.87
N ASN A 36 -1.82 0.30 -21.18
CA ASN A 36 -0.98 1.12 -22.04
C ASN A 36 -0.29 2.20 -21.22
N THR A 37 0.97 2.50 -21.55
CA THR A 37 1.74 3.58 -20.91
C THR A 37 2.03 4.69 -21.91
N VAL A 38 2.00 5.93 -21.44
CA VAL A 38 2.51 7.10 -22.15
C VAL A 38 3.49 7.82 -21.24
N GLU A 39 4.72 8.01 -21.71
CA GLU A 39 5.69 8.86 -21.02
C GLU A 39 5.36 10.32 -21.33
N LEU A 40 5.04 11.11 -20.29
CA LEU A 40 4.85 12.53 -20.44
C LEU A 40 6.20 13.22 -20.66
N ALA A 41 6.20 14.36 -21.34
CA ALA A 41 7.40 15.19 -21.43
C ALA A 41 7.88 15.53 -20.00
N PRO A 42 9.14 15.22 -19.64
CA PRO A 42 9.64 15.50 -18.29
C PRO A 42 9.59 17.00 -18.00
N VAL A 43 9.17 17.37 -16.80
CA VAL A 43 9.20 18.77 -16.36
C VAL A 43 10.54 19.03 -15.69
N ILE A 44 11.35 19.87 -16.34
CA ILE A 44 12.75 20.11 -15.98
C ILE A 44 12.90 21.43 -15.21
N GLY A 45 13.50 21.36 -14.02
CA GLY A 45 14.02 22.53 -13.30
C GLY A 45 12.98 23.45 -12.66
N LYS A 46 11.72 23.00 -12.53
CA LYS A 46 10.67 23.73 -11.83
C LYS A 46 10.60 23.36 -10.35
N PRO A 47 10.07 24.24 -9.48
CA PRO A 47 9.69 23.86 -8.12
C PRO A 47 8.80 22.62 -8.13
N ILE A 48 8.99 21.73 -7.15
CA ILE A 48 8.42 20.38 -7.18
C ILE A 48 6.88 20.37 -7.28
N ALA A 49 6.20 21.28 -6.57
CA ALA A 49 4.74 21.40 -6.62
C ALA A 49 4.26 21.82 -8.02
N GLU A 50 4.90 22.81 -8.63
CA GLU A 50 4.58 23.27 -9.99
C GLU A 50 4.81 22.15 -11.01
N ALA A 51 5.93 21.42 -10.90
CA ALA A 51 6.24 20.31 -11.78
C ALA A 51 5.19 19.20 -11.70
N ARG A 52 4.74 18.83 -10.49
CA ARG A 52 3.70 17.81 -10.30
C ARG A 52 2.33 18.27 -10.80
N ASN A 53 1.97 19.55 -10.60
CA ASN A 53 0.70 20.09 -11.11
C ASN A 53 0.66 20.09 -12.65
N GLU A 54 1.75 20.48 -13.31
CA GLU A 54 1.85 20.43 -14.78
C GLU A 54 1.76 19.00 -15.31
N LEU A 55 2.40 18.03 -14.64
CA LEU A 55 2.30 16.62 -14.99
C LEU A 55 0.90 16.05 -14.79
N MET A 56 0.19 16.45 -13.72
CA MET A 56 -1.22 16.11 -13.51
C MET A 56 -2.09 16.65 -14.64
N GLU A 57 -1.91 17.92 -15.00
CA GLU A 57 -2.65 18.56 -16.09
C GLU A 57 -2.36 17.88 -17.44
N ALA A 58 -1.09 17.57 -17.73
CA ALA A 58 -0.69 16.85 -18.92
C ALA A 58 -1.31 15.44 -18.98
N ALA A 59 -1.34 14.68 -17.88
CA ALA A 59 -1.99 13.37 -17.84
C ALA A 59 -3.50 13.46 -18.11
N ILE A 60 -4.17 14.45 -17.51
CA ILE A 60 -5.60 14.70 -17.71
C ILE A 60 -5.88 15.09 -19.18
N ASN A 61 -5.08 15.98 -19.76
CA ASN A 61 -5.23 16.42 -21.15
C ASN A 61 -4.98 15.30 -22.16
N ASN A 62 -4.15 14.32 -21.81
CA ASN A 62 -3.94 13.10 -22.61
C ASN A 62 -5.00 12.01 -22.36
N ASN A 63 -6.08 12.30 -21.62
CA ASN A 63 -7.13 11.36 -21.25
C ASN A 63 -6.60 10.08 -20.56
N CYS A 64 -5.56 10.22 -19.73
CA CYS A 64 -5.06 9.12 -18.94
C CYS A 64 -6.06 8.73 -17.84
N ASP A 65 -6.11 7.43 -17.55
CA ASP A 65 -6.91 6.85 -16.46
C ASP A 65 -6.13 6.89 -15.14
N TYR A 66 -4.80 6.81 -15.23
CA TYR A 66 -3.87 6.86 -14.11
C TYR A 66 -2.65 7.73 -14.41
N ILE A 67 -1.98 8.18 -13.36
CA ILE A 67 -0.65 8.77 -13.41
C ILE A 67 0.24 8.10 -12.36
N LEU A 68 1.43 7.68 -12.77
CA LEU A 68 2.50 7.19 -11.91
C LEU A 68 3.58 8.26 -11.82
N PHE A 69 3.73 8.88 -10.66
CA PHE A 69 4.87 9.74 -10.39
C PHE A 69 6.11 8.91 -10.09
N VAL A 70 7.22 9.27 -10.75
CA VAL A 70 8.52 8.64 -10.55
C VAL A 70 9.56 9.71 -10.28
N GLY A 71 10.18 9.67 -9.09
CA GLY A 71 11.27 10.57 -8.76
C GLY A 71 12.51 10.24 -9.57
N ASP A 72 13.25 11.25 -10.02
CA ASP A 72 14.42 11.11 -10.90
C ASP A 72 15.68 10.54 -10.19
N ASP A 73 15.56 10.23 -8.89
CA ASP A 73 16.53 9.55 -8.03
C ASP A 73 15.94 8.32 -7.31
N VAL A 74 14.78 7.84 -7.75
CA VAL A 74 14.13 6.64 -7.18
C VAL A 74 14.06 5.55 -8.24
N LEU A 75 14.71 4.42 -7.97
CA LEU A 75 14.73 3.26 -8.86
C LEU A 75 13.59 2.34 -8.46
N LEU A 76 12.59 2.23 -9.34
CA LEU A 76 11.42 1.40 -9.15
C LEU A 76 11.74 -0.06 -9.51
N PRO A 77 11.21 -1.05 -8.75
CA PRO A 77 11.19 -2.44 -9.18
C PRO A 77 10.48 -2.60 -10.54
N PRO A 78 10.90 -3.56 -11.40
CA PRO A 78 10.31 -3.77 -12.72
C PRO A 78 8.78 -4.05 -12.71
N ASP A 79 8.30 -4.67 -11.63
CA ASP A 79 6.89 -5.05 -11.42
C ASP A 79 6.08 -3.99 -10.67
N THR A 80 6.63 -2.79 -10.43
CA THR A 80 5.96 -1.70 -9.71
C THR A 80 4.58 -1.40 -10.30
N LEU A 81 4.51 -1.16 -11.61
CA LEU A 81 3.26 -0.78 -12.25
C LEU A 81 2.22 -1.91 -12.20
N ASN A 82 2.65 -3.17 -12.37
CA ASN A 82 1.80 -4.35 -12.18
C ASN A 82 1.18 -4.37 -10.79
N ARG A 83 2.00 -4.28 -9.74
CA ARG A 83 1.53 -4.38 -8.34
C ARG A 83 0.58 -3.25 -7.99
N LEU A 84 0.98 -2.01 -8.24
CA LEU A 84 0.18 -0.84 -7.88
C LEU A 84 -1.17 -0.84 -8.63
N LEU A 85 -1.19 -1.14 -9.93
CA LEU A 85 -2.44 -1.23 -10.69
C LEU A 85 -3.35 -2.34 -10.16
N GLN A 86 -2.78 -3.53 -9.91
CA GLN A 86 -3.52 -4.68 -9.38
C GLN A 86 -4.22 -4.32 -8.07
N ARG A 87 -3.56 -3.59 -7.15
CA ARG A 87 -4.20 -3.09 -5.93
C ARG A 87 -5.44 -2.25 -6.21
N THR A 88 -5.38 -1.36 -7.20
CA THR A 88 -6.53 -0.53 -7.57
C THR A 88 -7.64 -1.33 -8.28
N TRP A 89 -7.28 -2.36 -9.06
CA TRP A 89 -8.26 -3.21 -9.74
C TRP A 89 -9.02 -4.11 -8.77
N ASP A 90 -8.30 -4.70 -7.81
CA ASP A 90 -8.88 -5.52 -6.75
C ASP A 90 -9.69 -4.70 -5.76
N ASN A 91 -9.36 -3.40 -5.62
CA ASN A 91 -10.01 -2.49 -4.68
C ASN A 91 -10.54 -1.25 -5.42
N PRO A 92 -11.79 -1.27 -5.92
CA PRO A 92 -12.37 -0.16 -6.66
C PRO A 92 -12.44 1.17 -5.90
N ASP A 93 -12.40 1.14 -4.57
CA ASP A 93 -12.43 2.35 -3.73
C ASP A 93 -11.03 2.92 -3.43
N VAL A 94 -9.97 2.25 -3.88
CA VAL A 94 -8.59 2.72 -3.72
C VAL A 94 -8.20 3.63 -4.89
N HIS A 95 -7.83 4.86 -4.55
CA HIS A 95 -7.52 5.93 -5.51
C HIS A 95 -6.02 6.25 -5.57
N LEU A 96 -5.31 6.00 -4.46
CA LEU A 96 -3.92 6.40 -4.25
C LEU A 96 -3.15 5.19 -3.71
N VAL A 97 -2.13 4.75 -4.44
CA VAL A 97 -1.25 3.66 -4.01
C VAL A 97 0.21 4.07 -4.17
N THR A 98 0.97 4.06 -3.09
CA THR A 98 2.40 4.33 -3.10
C THR A 98 3.20 3.03 -2.95
N GLY A 99 4.33 2.94 -3.65
CA GLY A 99 5.43 2.09 -3.25
C GLY A 99 6.24 2.74 -2.12
N MET A 100 7.20 2.02 -1.57
CA MET A 100 8.02 2.50 -0.47
C MET A 100 9.42 2.89 -0.93
N TYR A 101 9.86 4.06 -0.49
CA TYR A 101 11.23 4.55 -0.67
C TYR A 101 11.75 5.17 0.63
N TRP A 102 13.03 5.53 0.65
CA TRP A 102 13.83 5.57 1.87
C TRP A 102 14.52 6.92 2.08
N THR A 103 14.89 7.30 3.30
CA THR A 103 15.71 8.50 3.52
C THR A 103 17.15 8.28 3.05
N LYS A 104 17.79 9.31 2.50
CA LYS A 104 19.18 9.25 2.02
C LYS A 104 20.23 9.46 3.12
N THR A 105 20.06 8.73 4.23
CA THR A 105 20.95 8.79 5.40
C THR A 105 20.97 7.43 6.10
N TRP A 106 22.06 7.10 6.80
CA TRP A 106 22.13 5.91 7.66
C TRP A 106 21.97 6.27 9.14
N PRO A 107 21.15 5.54 9.92
CA PRO A 107 20.23 4.49 9.47
C PRO A 107 19.10 5.06 8.60
N THR A 108 18.79 4.36 7.50
CA THR A 108 17.73 4.80 6.59
C THR A 108 16.36 4.46 7.14
N GLN A 109 15.37 5.30 6.82
CA GLN A 109 14.01 5.22 7.31
C GLN A 109 13.02 5.27 6.14
N PRO A 110 11.87 4.57 6.23
CA PRO A 110 10.88 4.60 5.16
C PRO A 110 10.16 5.96 5.14
N TYR A 111 9.89 6.48 3.95
CA TYR A 111 9.29 7.80 3.73
C TYR A 111 7.75 7.75 3.80
N ILE A 112 7.22 7.28 4.93
CA ILE A 112 5.79 7.03 5.17
C ILE A 112 5.37 7.43 6.59
N TRP A 113 4.12 7.88 6.78
CA TRP A 113 3.62 8.36 8.07
C TRP A 113 2.16 7.98 8.34
N ARG A 114 1.88 7.74 9.63
CA ARG A 114 0.54 7.82 10.23
C ARG A 114 0.53 8.94 11.27
N GLY A 115 -0.47 9.81 11.20
CA GLY A 115 -0.52 11.07 11.93
C GLY A 115 0.47 12.11 11.38
N ILE A 116 0.56 13.24 12.09
CA ILE A 116 1.36 14.40 11.65
C ILE A 116 2.82 14.19 12.07
N GLN A 117 3.63 13.66 11.16
CA GLN A 117 5.11 13.51 11.25
C GLN A 117 5.66 13.13 12.64
N ARG A 118 5.03 12.21 13.37
CA ARG A 118 5.59 11.64 14.62
C ARG A 118 6.64 10.56 14.31
N GLY A 119 7.60 10.90 13.45
CA GLY A 119 8.54 9.94 12.86
C GLY A 119 7.88 9.02 11.83
N PRO A 120 8.67 8.24 11.09
CA PRO A 120 8.16 7.32 10.08
C PRO A 120 7.26 6.26 10.71
N TYR A 121 6.27 5.78 9.96
CA TYR A 121 5.48 4.61 10.36
C TYR A 121 6.35 3.35 10.22
N LEU A 122 6.59 2.64 11.33
CA LEU A 122 7.52 1.49 11.37
C LEU A 122 6.85 0.15 11.64
N ASN A 123 5.56 0.13 12.02
CA ASN A 123 4.84 -1.09 12.40
C ASN A 123 4.21 -1.76 11.18
N TRP A 124 5.05 -2.31 10.32
CA TRP A 124 4.65 -3.03 9.12
C TRP A 124 5.66 -4.12 8.80
N LYS A 125 5.27 -5.05 7.94
CA LYS A 125 6.14 -6.10 7.38
C LYS A 125 6.19 -5.99 5.86
N HIS A 126 7.30 -6.40 5.27
CA HIS A 126 7.41 -6.53 3.82
C HIS A 126 6.31 -7.46 3.30
N GLY A 127 5.61 -7.05 2.23
CA GLY A 127 4.46 -7.76 1.67
C GLY A 127 3.08 -7.26 2.11
N GLU A 128 3.01 -6.46 3.16
CA GLU A 128 1.75 -5.87 3.63
C GLU A 128 1.21 -4.77 2.70
N PHE A 129 -0.12 -4.69 2.63
CA PHE A 129 -0.85 -3.63 1.97
C PHE A 129 -1.72 -2.89 3.00
N PHE A 130 -1.41 -1.62 3.27
CA PHE A 130 -1.99 -0.91 4.40
C PHE A 130 -2.21 0.59 4.16
N GLU A 131 -3.17 1.15 4.87
CA GLU A 131 -3.50 2.57 4.81
C GLU A 131 -2.45 3.45 5.53
N LEU A 132 -2.21 4.63 4.96
CA LEU A 132 -1.31 5.67 5.46
C LEU A 132 -2.01 7.03 5.43
N ASP A 133 -1.52 7.96 6.25
CA ASP A 133 -1.96 9.36 6.17
C ASP A 133 -1.12 10.16 5.18
N TYR A 134 0.19 9.88 5.12
CA TYR A 134 1.14 10.56 4.25
C TYR A 134 2.24 9.61 3.79
N ALA A 135 2.79 9.88 2.62
CA ALA A 135 4.03 9.32 2.11
C ALA A 135 4.71 10.41 1.28
N GLY A 136 5.82 10.09 0.64
CA GLY A 136 6.28 10.93 -0.46
C GLY A 136 5.58 10.59 -1.77
N CYS A 137 5.98 11.23 -2.86
CA CYS A 137 5.30 11.11 -4.16
C CYS A 137 6.22 10.62 -5.29
N ASP A 138 7.34 9.97 -4.97
CA ASP A 138 8.33 9.52 -5.97
C ASP A 138 8.13 8.08 -6.47
N CYS A 139 7.12 7.38 -5.93
CA CYS A 139 6.59 6.13 -6.45
C CYS A 139 5.08 6.07 -6.12
N LEU A 140 4.30 6.97 -6.69
CA LEU A 140 2.88 7.15 -6.37
C LEU A 140 2.01 6.95 -7.62
N LEU A 141 1.14 5.96 -7.58
CA LEU A 141 0.07 5.76 -8.55
C LEU A 141 -1.20 6.47 -8.09
N ILE A 142 -1.76 7.31 -8.94
CA ILE A 142 -3.01 8.05 -8.72
C ILE A 142 -4.01 7.64 -9.79
N ARG A 143 -5.22 7.27 -9.38
CA ARG A 143 -6.36 7.13 -10.28
C ARG A 143 -6.98 8.49 -10.57
N LEU A 144 -7.11 8.84 -11.85
CA LEU A 144 -7.61 10.13 -12.31
C LEU A 144 -9.14 10.14 -12.45
N THR A 145 -9.85 9.89 -11.34
CA THR A 145 -11.32 9.96 -11.28
C THR A 145 -11.83 11.40 -11.44
N PRO A 146 -13.13 11.61 -11.74
CA PRO A 146 -13.72 12.96 -11.75
C PRO A 146 -13.49 13.73 -10.44
N GLU A 147 -13.56 13.04 -9.29
CA GLU A 147 -13.34 13.62 -7.97
C GLU A 147 -11.89 14.07 -7.78
N MET A 148 -10.92 13.24 -8.21
CA MET A 148 -9.50 13.61 -8.21
C MET A 148 -9.23 14.82 -9.13
N LYS A 149 -9.82 14.83 -10.33
CA LYS A 149 -9.70 15.94 -11.29
C LYS A 149 -10.29 17.23 -10.74
N ALA A 150 -11.40 17.16 -10.01
CA ALA A 150 -12.04 18.31 -9.37
C ALA A 150 -11.21 18.94 -8.23
N LEU A 151 -10.20 18.25 -7.72
CA LEU A 151 -9.24 18.84 -6.77
C LEU A 151 -8.25 19.80 -7.45
N GLY A 152 -8.13 19.81 -8.77
CA GLY A 152 -7.22 20.70 -9.48
C GLY A 152 -7.65 22.17 -9.49
N PRO A 153 -6.83 23.05 -10.10
CA PRO A 153 -5.52 22.76 -10.71
C PRO A 153 -4.37 22.66 -9.69
N ASP A 154 -4.62 23.09 -8.45
CA ASP A 154 -3.60 23.08 -7.39
C ASP A 154 -3.66 21.77 -6.60
N TRP A 155 -3.21 20.66 -7.18
CA TRP A 155 -3.15 19.38 -6.46
C TRP A 155 -2.03 19.38 -5.42
N PHE A 156 -0.88 19.95 -5.78
CA PHE A 156 0.33 20.06 -4.97
C PHE A 156 0.62 21.54 -4.66
N SER A 157 1.09 21.85 -3.46
CA SER A 157 1.49 23.22 -3.09
C SER A 157 2.51 23.21 -1.96
N THR A 158 3.52 24.07 -2.07
CA THR A 158 4.45 24.41 -0.97
C THR A 158 4.03 25.70 -0.24
N GLU A 159 2.97 26.38 -0.71
CA GLU A 159 2.45 27.62 -0.14
C GLU A 159 1.32 27.33 0.86
N TRP A 160 1.57 26.44 1.81
CA TRP A 160 0.62 26.11 2.87
C TRP A 160 1.34 25.87 4.19
N THR A 161 0.58 25.95 5.29
CA THR A 161 1.10 25.67 6.63
C THR A 161 0.15 24.73 7.35
N TRP A 162 0.71 23.77 8.08
CA TRP A 162 -0.09 22.90 8.93
C TRP A 162 -0.63 23.67 10.16
N GLU A 163 -1.95 23.75 10.29
CA GLU A 163 -2.65 24.46 11.39
C GLU A 163 -3.13 23.54 12.53
N GLY A 164 -2.99 22.21 12.39
CA GLY A 164 -3.57 21.26 13.34
C GLY A 164 -2.83 21.17 14.67
N GLY A 165 -3.41 21.73 15.74
CA GLY A 165 -3.17 21.32 17.14
C GLY A 165 -2.00 21.97 17.88
N LYS A 166 -1.48 23.11 17.41
CA LYS A 166 -0.49 23.91 18.16
C LYS A 166 -0.85 25.40 18.13
N GLU A 167 -0.47 26.13 19.17
CA GLU A 167 -0.63 27.60 19.28
C GLU A 167 0.20 28.38 18.24
N ALA A 168 1.15 27.73 17.56
CA ALA A 168 1.95 28.32 16.49
C ALA A 168 1.94 27.43 15.23
N PRO A 169 1.79 28.02 14.03
CA PRO A 169 1.87 27.28 12.78
C PRO A 169 3.24 26.61 12.69
N THR A 170 3.25 25.31 12.40
CA THR A 170 4.50 24.60 12.12
C THR A 170 4.78 24.74 10.63
N LEU A 171 6.00 25.13 10.26
CA LEU A 171 6.49 25.15 8.87
C LEU A 171 6.64 23.71 8.34
N LEU A 172 5.52 23.01 8.21
CA LEU A 172 5.37 21.72 7.54
C LEU A 172 4.68 22.03 6.21
N ALA A 173 5.48 22.51 5.25
CA ALA A 173 5.01 23.07 3.98
C ALA A 173 5.56 22.26 2.80
N THR A 174 5.43 20.93 2.86
CA THR A 174 5.81 20.04 1.75
C THR A 174 4.60 19.76 0.86
N GLU A 175 4.84 19.58 -0.43
CA GLU A 175 3.81 19.50 -1.45
C GLU A 175 3.01 18.20 -1.40
N ASP A 176 3.68 17.12 -1.01
CA ASP A 176 3.11 15.80 -0.75
C ASP A 176 2.07 15.85 0.37
N PHE A 177 2.39 16.48 1.50
CA PHE A 177 1.48 16.61 2.64
C PHE A 177 0.27 17.48 2.31
N PHE A 178 0.45 18.53 1.50
CA PHE A 178 -0.68 19.31 0.99
C PHE A 178 -1.63 18.42 0.17
N PHE A 179 -1.06 17.67 -0.78
CA PHE A 179 -1.83 16.77 -1.65
C PHE A 179 -2.61 15.74 -0.83
N TYR A 180 -1.96 15.02 0.08
CA TYR A 180 -2.64 14.01 0.90
C TYR A 180 -3.63 14.62 1.89
N THR A 181 -3.38 15.81 2.44
CA THR A 181 -4.38 16.53 3.25
C THR A 181 -5.62 16.85 2.43
N LYS A 182 -5.44 17.28 1.18
CA LYS A 182 -6.52 17.62 0.26
C LYS A 182 -7.33 16.40 -0.15
N THR A 183 -6.67 15.30 -0.54
CA THR A 183 -7.34 14.07 -0.98
C THR A 183 -8.08 13.38 0.17
N ARG A 184 -7.51 13.34 1.37
CA ARG A 184 -8.18 12.80 2.57
C ARG A 184 -9.45 13.58 2.93
N LYS A 185 -9.42 14.91 2.83
CA LYS A 185 -10.63 15.76 3.01
C LYS A 185 -11.72 15.44 1.98
N ALA A 186 -11.33 14.96 0.80
CA ALA A 186 -12.25 14.51 -0.24
C ALA A 186 -12.61 13.02 -0.14
N GLY A 187 -12.22 12.33 0.94
CA GLY A 187 -12.53 10.92 1.18
C GLY A 187 -11.65 9.91 0.44
N MET A 188 -10.55 10.36 -0.17
CA MET A 188 -9.60 9.50 -0.88
C MET A 188 -8.40 9.17 0.01
N GLN A 189 -8.35 7.93 0.51
CA GLN A 189 -7.29 7.46 1.39
C GLN A 189 -6.08 6.95 0.60
N LEU A 190 -4.89 7.18 1.17
CA LEU A 190 -3.62 6.66 0.66
C LEU A 190 -3.37 5.24 1.18
N TRP A 191 -2.94 4.36 0.28
CA TRP A 191 -2.50 3.02 0.61
C TRP A 191 -1.03 2.82 0.21
N CYS A 192 -0.31 2.00 0.96
CA CYS A 192 1.05 1.58 0.67
C CYS A 192 1.06 0.09 0.35
N ASP A 193 1.70 -0.29 -0.76
CA ASP A 193 2.05 -1.67 -1.05
C ASP A 193 3.53 -1.90 -0.72
N SER A 194 3.81 -2.51 0.43
CA SER A 194 5.19 -2.72 0.88
C SER A 194 5.91 -3.84 0.12
N ASN A 195 5.26 -4.50 -0.83
CA ASN A 195 5.99 -5.33 -1.82
C ASN A 195 6.77 -4.46 -2.82
N VAL A 196 6.34 -3.22 -3.07
CA VAL A 196 7.05 -2.30 -3.97
C VAL A 196 8.14 -1.58 -3.18
N GLN A 197 9.33 -2.18 -3.13
CA GLN A 197 10.52 -1.63 -2.46
C GLN A 197 11.42 -0.90 -3.46
N CYS A 198 11.35 0.42 -3.48
CA CYS A 198 12.20 1.25 -4.32
C CYS A 198 13.57 1.45 -3.67
N ILE A 199 14.58 1.67 -4.51
CA ILE A 199 15.90 2.15 -4.08
C ILE A 199 15.91 3.67 -4.24
N HIS A 200 16.26 4.40 -3.19
CA HIS A 200 16.51 5.84 -3.28
C HIS A 200 18.01 6.06 -3.46
N GLU A 201 18.42 6.71 -4.53
CA GLU A 201 19.82 6.96 -4.87
C GLU A 201 20.21 8.41 -4.54
N ASP A 202 21.35 8.64 -3.90
CA ASP A 202 21.91 9.97 -3.81
C ASP A 202 22.52 10.38 -5.16
N ARG A 203 22.02 11.47 -5.74
CA ARG A 203 22.42 11.95 -7.07
C ARG A 203 23.91 12.33 -7.16
N ASN A 204 24.56 12.65 -6.04
CA ASN A 204 25.96 13.09 -6.03
C ASN A 204 26.92 11.93 -5.80
N SER A 205 26.65 11.09 -4.80
CA SER A 205 27.53 9.98 -4.43
C SER A 205 27.22 8.68 -5.16
N GLY A 206 26.00 8.52 -5.69
CA GLY A 206 25.48 7.25 -6.20
C GLY A 206 25.17 6.23 -5.10
N GLU A 207 25.18 6.65 -3.82
CA GLU A 207 24.84 5.78 -2.70
C GLU A 207 23.35 5.43 -2.73
N GLN A 208 23.03 4.16 -2.48
CA GLN A 208 21.69 3.61 -2.60
C GLN A 208 21.13 3.21 -1.24
N PHE A 209 19.89 3.62 -0.98
CA PHE A 209 19.17 3.41 0.27
C PHE A 209 17.91 2.59 0.00
N ALA A 210 17.77 1.48 0.74
CA ALA A 210 16.71 0.51 0.55
C ALA A 210 16.42 -0.25 1.86
N LEU A 211 15.37 -1.08 1.84
CA LEU A 211 15.11 -2.07 2.87
C LEU A 211 16.32 -3.01 2.97
N THR A 212 16.91 -3.14 4.16
CA THR A 212 18.00 -4.08 4.40
C THR A 212 17.53 -5.31 5.14
N THR A 213 18.28 -6.41 5.01
CA THR A 213 17.97 -7.69 5.66
C THR A 213 17.95 -7.61 7.18
N ASP A 214 18.66 -6.63 7.74
CA ASP A 214 18.80 -6.43 9.18
C ASP A 214 17.64 -5.61 9.77
N MET A 215 16.80 -5.00 8.93
CA MET A 215 15.68 -4.21 9.41
C MET A 215 14.55 -5.10 9.95
N PRO A 216 13.91 -4.74 11.07
CA PRO A 216 12.81 -5.51 11.65
C PRO A 216 11.63 -5.74 10.70
N GLN A 217 11.49 -4.92 9.66
CA GLN A 217 10.42 -5.01 8.69
C GLN A 217 10.73 -6.01 7.55
N TYR A 218 11.99 -6.38 7.38
CA TYR A 218 12.43 -7.36 6.39
C TYR A 218 12.17 -8.81 6.81
N THR A 219 11.62 -9.09 8.01
CA THR A 219 11.54 -10.46 8.54
C THR A 219 11.04 -11.45 7.48
N ASP A 220 11.98 -12.29 7.03
CA ASP A 220 11.95 -13.30 5.98
C ASP A 220 11.79 -12.89 4.50
N GLY A 221 11.65 -11.61 4.15
CA GLY A 221 11.71 -11.14 2.75
C GLY A 221 10.75 -11.85 1.78
N LYS A 222 9.81 -12.60 2.34
CA LYS A 222 8.80 -13.42 1.68
C LYS A 222 7.48 -12.77 2.03
N GLU A 223 6.60 -12.64 1.03
CA GLU A 223 5.16 -12.57 1.34
C GLU A 223 4.88 -13.67 2.38
N PRO A 224 4.01 -13.46 3.38
CA PRO A 224 3.62 -14.55 4.27
C PRO A 224 3.23 -15.75 3.42
N GLU A 225 4.11 -16.75 3.34
CA GLU A 225 3.89 -17.90 2.48
C GLU A 225 2.73 -18.64 3.11
N LEU A 226 1.61 -18.69 2.39
CA LEU A 226 0.54 -19.59 2.76
C LEU A 226 1.19 -20.99 2.86
N PRO A 227 1.05 -21.70 3.99
CA PRO A 227 1.59 -23.05 4.14
C PRO A 227 1.06 -23.93 3.00
N ASP A 228 1.79 -24.98 2.64
CA ASP A 228 1.26 -25.92 1.63
C ASP A 228 -0.09 -26.46 2.11
N ALA A 229 -1.08 -26.47 1.22
CA ALA A 229 -2.41 -26.92 1.57
C ALA A 229 -2.35 -28.42 1.96
N GLU A 230 -2.51 -28.74 3.24
CA GLU A 230 -2.54 -30.12 3.71
C GLU A 230 -3.93 -30.75 3.46
N THR A 231 -4.39 -30.77 2.21
CA THR A 231 -5.69 -31.38 1.86
C THR A 231 -5.63 -32.22 0.59
N ASP A 232 -6.37 -33.31 0.59
CA ASP A 232 -6.41 -34.31 -0.49
C ASP A 232 -7.34 -33.93 -1.66
N ALA A 233 -7.83 -32.69 -1.75
CA ALA A 233 -8.72 -32.25 -2.84
C ALA A 233 -8.62 -30.75 -3.11
N ALA A 234 -7.87 -30.40 -4.16
CA ALA A 234 -7.54 -29.05 -4.66
C ALA A 234 -6.78 -28.18 -3.64
N PRO A 235 -5.55 -27.69 -3.95
CA PRO A 235 -4.61 -27.16 -2.95
C PRO A 235 -4.99 -25.75 -2.52
N LEU A 236 -6.08 -25.61 -1.77
CA LEU A 236 -6.49 -24.36 -1.14
C LEU A 236 -6.13 -24.42 0.33
N VAL A 237 -5.32 -23.46 0.77
CA VAL A 237 -4.96 -23.22 2.16
C VAL A 237 -6.19 -22.73 2.90
N LYS A 238 -6.61 -23.48 3.90
CA LYS A 238 -7.88 -23.25 4.59
C LYS A 238 -7.66 -22.34 5.79
N ILE A 239 -8.23 -21.14 5.74
CA ILE A 239 -8.04 -20.09 6.75
C ILE A 239 -9.32 -19.92 7.57
N ALA A 240 -9.21 -19.98 8.90
CA ALA A 240 -10.26 -19.55 9.80
C ALA A 240 -10.13 -18.06 10.09
N GLU A 241 -11.06 -17.26 9.59
CA GLU A 241 -11.15 -15.83 9.90
C GLU A 241 -12.07 -15.62 11.10
N LEU A 242 -11.50 -15.19 12.22
CA LEU A 242 -12.19 -14.97 13.49
C LEU A 242 -12.40 -13.46 13.70
N GLY A 243 -13.64 -13.03 13.91
CA GLY A 243 -13.97 -11.61 14.08
C GLY A 243 -13.97 -10.84 12.77
N VAL A 244 -14.62 -11.40 11.75
CA VAL A 244 -14.63 -11.04 10.32
C VAL A 244 -14.66 -9.53 10.04
N GLY A 245 -15.36 -8.74 10.87
CA GLY A 245 -15.46 -7.29 10.69
C GLY A 245 -16.09 -6.89 9.35
N ILE A 246 -16.02 -5.60 8.98
CA ILE A 246 -16.67 -5.07 7.76
C ILE A 246 -15.83 -5.18 6.47
N ALA A 247 -14.60 -5.71 6.54
CA ALA A 247 -13.70 -5.81 5.40
C ALA A 247 -12.83 -7.08 5.53
N SER A 248 -12.63 -7.86 4.47
CA SER A 248 -11.77 -9.06 4.48
C SER A 248 -10.29 -8.68 4.28
N PRO A 249 -9.30 -9.25 5.00
CA PRO A 249 -7.90 -9.13 4.66
C PRO A 249 -7.62 -9.92 3.37
N PHE A 250 -6.76 -9.36 2.52
CA PHE A 250 -6.30 -10.05 1.32
C PHE A 250 -5.04 -10.86 1.63
N PHE A 251 -5.14 -12.20 1.56
CA PHE A 251 -4.05 -13.13 1.85
C PHE A 251 -3.19 -13.48 0.62
N GLY A 252 -3.01 -12.53 -0.30
CA GLY A 252 -2.10 -12.67 -1.45
C GLY A 252 -2.64 -13.43 -2.66
N HIS A 253 -3.45 -14.48 -2.47
CA HIS A 253 -3.87 -15.40 -3.57
C HIS A 253 -5.29 -15.96 -3.38
N ALA A 254 -6.30 -15.35 -4.02
CA ALA A 254 -7.70 -15.81 -3.93
C ALA A 254 -7.94 -17.21 -4.53
N ASP A 255 -7.05 -17.64 -5.44
CA ASP A 255 -7.03 -18.95 -6.08
C ASP A 255 -6.32 -20.04 -5.27
N ARG A 256 -5.67 -19.67 -4.15
CA ARG A 256 -4.93 -20.59 -3.27
C ARG A 256 -5.48 -20.67 -1.85
N VAL A 257 -6.57 -19.96 -1.55
CA VAL A 257 -7.12 -19.87 -0.20
C VAL A 257 -8.60 -20.24 -0.17
N LYS A 258 -8.99 -21.00 0.85
CA LYS A 258 -10.39 -21.20 1.22
C LYS A 258 -10.64 -20.56 2.58
N LEU A 259 -11.29 -19.40 2.57
CA LEU A 259 -11.69 -18.71 3.79
C LEU A 259 -12.93 -19.37 4.39
N VAL A 260 -12.95 -19.48 5.72
CA VAL A 260 -14.14 -19.80 6.52
C VAL A 260 -14.26 -18.78 7.64
N ARG A 261 -15.41 -18.11 7.69
CA ARG A 261 -15.62 -16.88 8.44
C ARG A 261 -16.46 -17.14 9.69
N PHE A 262 -15.94 -16.80 10.86
CA PHE A 262 -16.59 -16.99 12.15
C PHE A 262 -16.81 -15.64 12.85
N ASP A 263 -18.07 -15.31 13.14
CA ASP A 263 -18.41 -14.08 13.86
C ASP A 263 -19.75 -14.24 14.61
N GLY A 264 -19.93 -13.53 15.71
CA GLY A 264 -21.23 -13.47 16.41
C GLY A 264 -22.22 -12.49 15.76
N ASN A 265 -21.72 -11.53 15.00
CA ASN A 265 -22.46 -10.46 14.37
C ASN A 265 -22.90 -10.85 12.95
N GLU A 266 -24.21 -11.05 12.78
CA GLU A 266 -24.80 -11.40 11.48
C GLU A 266 -24.58 -10.32 10.40
N LYS A 267 -24.40 -9.05 10.79
CA LYS A 267 -24.24 -7.94 9.84
C LYS A 267 -22.95 -8.00 9.02
N VAL A 268 -21.97 -8.79 9.47
CA VAL A 268 -20.71 -8.99 8.74
C VAL A 268 -20.73 -10.24 7.85
N ASN A 269 -21.89 -10.89 7.72
CA ASN A 269 -22.12 -12.05 6.85
C ASN A 269 -21.08 -13.19 7.04
N PRO A 270 -20.95 -13.75 8.26
CA PRO A 270 -20.05 -14.87 8.51
C PRO A 270 -20.61 -16.18 7.92
N ASP A 271 -19.72 -17.13 7.60
CA ASP A 271 -20.13 -18.49 7.23
C ASP A 271 -20.72 -19.24 8.45
N TYR A 272 -20.14 -18.97 9.62
CA TYR A 272 -20.61 -19.48 10.90
C TYR A 272 -20.90 -18.33 11.85
N ARG A 273 -22.19 -18.17 12.15
CA ARG A 273 -22.63 -17.30 13.24
C ARG A 273 -22.44 -18.03 14.57
N CYS A 274 -21.35 -17.78 15.27
CA CYS A 274 -21.03 -18.50 16.50
C CYS A 274 -20.29 -17.64 17.53
N ASP A 275 -20.26 -18.14 18.75
CA ASP A 275 -19.40 -17.64 19.81
C ASP A 275 -17.98 -18.19 19.62
N LEU A 276 -16.98 -17.31 19.51
CA LEU A 276 -15.60 -17.74 19.25
C LEU A 276 -14.94 -18.45 20.44
N ARG A 277 -15.63 -18.55 21.59
CA ARG A 277 -15.24 -19.47 22.68
C ARG A 277 -15.50 -20.94 22.33
N HIS A 278 -16.32 -21.22 21.32
CA HIS A 278 -16.70 -22.56 20.87
C HIS A 278 -16.91 -22.56 19.34
N LEU A 279 -15.85 -22.89 18.60
CA LEU A 279 -15.87 -22.89 17.14
C LEU A 279 -16.51 -24.18 16.61
N PRO A 280 -17.51 -24.09 15.71
CA PRO A 280 -18.18 -25.25 15.11
C PRO A 280 -17.33 -25.89 14.01
N ALA A 281 -16.10 -26.26 14.36
CA ALA A 281 -15.12 -26.87 13.49
C ALA A 281 -14.38 -28.00 14.21
N GLY A 282 -14.00 -29.03 13.46
CA GLY A 282 -13.19 -30.13 13.97
C GLY A 282 -11.78 -29.68 14.33
N ASP A 283 -11.11 -30.48 15.16
CA ASP A 283 -9.72 -30.25 15.53
C ASP A 283 -8.82 -30.31 14.28
N GLN A 284 -7.77 -29.48 14.25
CA GLN A 284 -6.76 -29.47 13.17
C GLN A 284 -7.36 -29.40 11.75
N SER A 285 -8.42 -28.59 11.59
CA SER A 285 -9.18 -28.49 10.35
C SER A 285 -8.86 -27.24 9.52
N PHE A 286 -7.89 -26.44 9.96
CA PHE A 286 -7.44 -25.20 9.33
C PHE A 286 -5.92 -25.11 9.33
N ASP A 287 -5.38 -24.58 8.23
CA ASP A 287 -3.95 -24.33 8.05
C ASP A 287 -3.50 -23.03 8.71
N ILE A 288 -4.40 -22.05 8.82
CA ILE A 288 -4.15 -20.75 9.46
C ILE A 288 -5.37 -20.36 10.27
N VAL A 289 -5.15 -19.82 11.48
CA VAL A 289 -6.18 -19.14 12.27
C VAL A 289 -5.82 -17.66 12.39
N HIS A 290 -6.64 -16.80 11.78
CA HIS A 290 -6.45 -15.36 11.78
C HIS A 290 -7.54 -14.68 12.60
N SER A 291 -7.16 -14.01 13.69
CA SER A 291 -8.08 -13.26 14.56
C SER A 291 -7.92 -11.76 14.36
N ARG A 292 -9.05 -11.05 14.23
CA ARG A 292 -9.09 -9.60 14.15
C ARG A 292 -10.28 -9.03 14.92
N HIS A 293 -10.15 -7.80 15.40
CA HIS A 293 -11.25 -7.01 15.99
C HIS A 293 -12.12 -7.77 17.01
N VAL A 294 -11.53 -8.72 17.74
CA VAL A 294 -12.29 -9.63 18.61
C VAL A 294 -11.57 -10.05 19.88
N LEU A 295 -10.24 -10.02 19.92
CA LEU A 295 -9.49 -10.31 21.16
C LEU A 295 -9.82 -9.30 22.26
N GLU A 296 -10.09 -8.04 21.90
CA GLU A 296 -10.52 -6.97 22.79
C GLU A 296 -11.89 -7.21 23.45
N HIS A 297 -12.67 -8.18 22.95
CA HIS A 297 -13.99 -8.51 23.47
C HIS A 297 -13.95 -9.63 24.53
N PHE A 298 -12.79 -10.24 24.79
CA PHE A 298 -12.64 -11.27 25.82
C PHE A 298 -11.98 -10.73 27.09
N GLY A 299 -12.52 -11.12 28.25
CA GLY A 299 -11.89 -10.79 29.53
C GLY A 299 -10.52 -11.46 29.68
N ARG A 300 -9.59 -10.82 30.40
CA ARG A 300 -8.22 -11.32 30.60
C ARG A 300 -8.16 -12.76 31.15
N ALA A 301 -9.14 -13.16 31.96
CA ALA A 301 -9.24 -14.52 32.51
C ALA A 301 -9.73 -15.57 31.49
N GLU A 302 -10.32 -15.13 30.38
CA GLU A 302 -10.90 -15.98 29.33
C GLU A 302 -9.95 -16.16 28.14
N VAL A 303 -9.04 -15.20 27.91
CA VAL A 303 -8.09 -15.21 26.77
C VAL A 303 -7.38 -16.54 26.61
N MET A 304 -6.89 -17.16 27.70
CA MET A 304 -6.20 -18.45 27.60
C MET A 304 -7.11 -19.61 27.17
N LYS A 305 -8.41 -19.57 27.50
CA LYS A 305 -9.37 -20.58 27.06
C LYS A 305 -9.74 -20.38 25.59
N VAL A 306 -9.90 -19.11 25.20
CA VAL A 306 -10.18 -18.70 23.82
C VAL A 306 -9.02 -19.07 22.90
N LEU A 307 -7.79 -18.74 23.28
CA LEU A 307 -6.60 -19.13 22.50
C LEU A 307 -6.46 -20.64 22.39
N LYS A 308 -6.77 -21.41 23.45
CA LYS A 308 -6.80 -22.88 23.37
C LYS A 308 -7.80 -23.38 22.35
N GLU A 309 -9.01 -22.82 22.35
CA GLU A 309 -10.05 -23.16 21.39
C GLU A 309 -9.65 -22.82 19.95
N TRP A 310 -8.96 -21.70 19.75
CA TRP A 310 -8.50 -21.28 18.44
C TRP A 310 -7.35 -22.15 17.94
N THR A 311 -6.40 -22.49 18.83
CA THR A 311 -5.33 -23.44 18.49
C THR A 311 -5.84 -24.87 18.28
N ARG A 312 -6.99 -25.24 18.85
CA ARG A 312 -7.59 -26.58 18.65
C ARG A 312 -7.91 -26.86 17.20
N ILE A 313 -8.42 -25.85 16.49
CA ILE A 313 -8.82 -25.98 15.08
C ILE A 313 -7.63 -25.81 14.11
N LEU A 314 -6.48 -25.34 14.60
CA LEU A 314 -5.25 -25.16 13.84
C LEU A 314 -4.52 -26.50 13.68
N ARG A 315 -4.00 -26.79 12.48
CA ARG A 315 -3.18 -27.97 12.19
C ARG A 315 -1.84 -27.93 12.93
N VAL A 316 -1.23 -29.11 13.08
CA VAL A 316 0.15 -29.19 13.58
C VAL A 316 1.04 -28.50 12.55
N ASP A 317 1.91 -27.59 13.01
CA ASP A 317 2.78 -26.74 12.17
C ASP A 317 2.08 -25.59 11.39
N GLY A 318 0.78 -25.34 11.65
CA GLY A 318 0.05 -24.16 11.18
C GLY A 318 0.19 -22.91 12.05
#